data_AF-A0A2W4QRB2-F1
#
_entry.id   AF-A0A2W4QRB2-F1
#
_cell.length_a   1.000
_cell.length_b   1.000
_cell.length_c   1.000
_cell.angle_alpha   90.00
_cell.angle_beta   90.00
_cell.angle_gamma   90.00
#
_symmetry.space_group_name_H-M   'P 1'
#
loop_
_entity.id
_entity.type
_entity.pdbx_description
1 polymer ?
#
loop_
_entity_poly.entity_id
_entity_poly.type
_entity_poly.pdbx_seq_one_letter_code
_entity_poly.pdbx_strand_id
1 'polypeptide(L)'
;MSPSFLQALLTRLREEPAVLAVYVDRSSSEPDSGEVHEVTLHLAVEGAFAQGVGAWASALPDVIYSGPEPHGWTVITADGVEWRLCLCAGADVPAGLEPVFDRREPRGGPAAPPKAAGAAQGGAAVPDLAALVGAFWRDLYRAGRAIRAGRTLTAHHWLFTCGGHLIDLYRLALQPDSPGRGWVGADEVPGLARALEPVRPFLSAALEGRSQRRAAHKLAEAFEGLVLPLCQRLGLAYPMALRTQAFRSLEPEPTPDVPGPGSGADPGSRAKP
;
A
#
# COMPACT_ATOMS: atom_id res chain seq x y z
N MET A 1 -16.25 -5.96 -1.18
CA MET A 1 -15.72 -5.72 -2.55
C MET A 1 -16.82 -5.10 -3.38
N SER A 2 -16.56 -4.02 -4.12
CA SER A 2 -17.46 -3.66 -5.22
C SER A 2 -17.27 -4.68 -6.35
N PRO A 3 -18.26 -5.54 -6.69
CA PRO A 3 -18.13 -6.49 -7.80
C PRO A 3 -17.86 -5.78 -9.15
N SER A 4 -18.17 -4.48 -9.21
CA SER A 4 -17.90 -3.61 -10.35
C SER A 4 -16.42 -3.41 -10.64
N PHE A 5 -15.53 -3.27 -9.63
CA PHE A 5 -14.12 -3.00 -9.91
C PHE A 5 -13.38 -4.23 -10.45
N LEU A 6 -13.55 -5.41 -9.83
CA LEU A 6 -12.95 -6.65 -10.35
C LEU A 6 -13.39 -6.91 -11.79
N GLN A 7 -14.68 -6.75 -12.07
CA GLN A 7 -15.21 -6.94 -13.41
C GLN A 7 -14.63 -5.94 -14.40
N ALA A 8 -14.56 -4.65 -14.05
CA ALA A 8 -13.95 -3.62 -14.90
C ALA A 8 -12.46 -3.88 -15.15
N LEU A 9 -11.72 -4.27 -14.11
CA LEU A 9 -10.31 -4.64 -14.19
C LEU A 9 -10.09 -5.83 -15.12
N LEU A 10 -10.85 -6.90 -14.95
CA LEU A 10 -10.77 -8.10 -15.79
C LEU A 10 -11.17 -7.83 -17.24
N THR A 11 -12.22 -7.02 -17.48
CA THR A 11 -12.61 -6.61 -18.84
C THR A 11 -11.48 -5.85 -19.52
N ARG A 12 -10.89 -4.87 -18.84
CA ARG A 12 -9.78 -4.07 -19.40
C ARG A 12 -8.52 -4.90 -19.61
N LEU A 13 -8.19 -5.82 -18.70
CA LEU A 13 -7.08 -6.76 -18.85
C LEU A 13 -7.31 -7.71 -20.03
N ARG A 14 -8.56 -8.12 -20.29
CA ARG A 14 -8.89 -8.85 -21.52
C ARG A 14 -8.69 -7.94 -22.73
N GLU A 15 -9.11 -6.70 -22.72
CA GLU A 15 -8.96 -5.84 -23.91
C GLU A 15 -7.50 -5.49 -24.25
N GLU A 16 -6.59 -5.57 -23.27
CA GLU A 16 -5.16 -5.32 -23.46
C GLU A 16 -4.46 -6.46 -24.24
N PRO A 17 -3.96 -6.22 -25.47
CA PRO A 17 -3.33 -7.27 -26.28
C PRO A 17 -2.06 -7.84 -25.66
N ALA A 18 -1.31 -7.01 -24.92
CA ALA A 18 -0.06 -7.43 -24.29
C ALA A 18 -0.27 -8.28 -23.03
N VAL A 19 -1.50 -8.47 -22.58
CA VAL A 19 -1.87 -9.41 -21.50
C VAL A 19 -2.31 -10.73 -22.13
N LEU A 20 -1.50 -11.76 -21.92
CA LEU A 20 -1.68 -13.09 -22.49
C LEU A 20 -2.59 -13.97 -21.62
N ALA A 21 -2.47 -13.87 -20.30
CA ALA A 21 -3.27 -14.66 -19.37
C ALA A 21 -3.41 -13.96 -18.02
N VAL A 22 -4.52 -14.24 -17.32
CA VAL A 22 -4.79 -13.73 -15.98
C VAL A 22 -5.23 -14.85 -15.07
N TYR A 23 -4.62 -14.90 -13.88
CA TYR A 23 -4.92 -15.85 -12.83
C TYR A 23 -5.29 -15.11 -11.56
N VAL A 24 -6.35 -15.56 -10.90
CA VAL A 24 -6.73 -15.04 -9.58
C VAL A 24 -6.18 -15.97 -8.53
N ASP A 25 -5.37 -15.45 -7.62
CA ASP A 25 -4.94 -16.20 -6.46
C ASP A 25 -6.06 -16.23 -5.41
N ARG A 26 -6.86 -17.31 -5.44
CA ARG A 26 -7.98 -17.47 -4.50
C ARG A 26 -7.53 -17.79 -3.08
N SER A 27 -6.29 -18.24 -2.87
CA SER A 27 -5.75 -18.48 -1.53
C SER A 27 -5.56 -17.19 -0.73
N SER A 28 -5.51 -16.05 -1.42
CA SER A 28 -5.53 -14.70 -0.82
C SER A 28 -6.95 -14.14 -0.58
N SER A 29 -8.00 -14.86 -0.97
CA SER A 29 -9.38 -14.35 -1.01
C SER A 29 -10.36 -15.02 -0.03
N GLU A 30 -9.89 -15.94 0.82
CA GLU A 30 -10.75 -16.54 1.86
C GLU A 30 -10.97 -15.56 3.02
N PRO A 31 -12.23 -15.23 3.37
CA PRO A 31 -12.57 -14.32 4.44
C PRO A 31 -12.59 -15.04 5.80
N ASP A 32 -11.52 -15.75 6.16
CA ASP A 32 -11.37 -16.24 7.52
C ASP A 32 -10.51 -15.24 8.30
N SER A 33 -11.16 -14.53 9.25
CA SER A 33 -10.57 -13.56 10.19
C SER A 33 -10.47 -12.08 9.78
N GLY A 34 -11.56 -11.47 9.28
CA GLY A 34 -11.62 -9.99 9.15
C GLY A 34 -10.48 -9.40 8.31
N GLU A 35 -10.01 -10.22 7.37
CA GLU A 35 -8.71 -10.10 6.75
C GLU A 35 -8.67 -8.99 5.70
N VAL A 36 -7.44 -8.64 5.39
CA VAL A 36 -7.07 -7.71 4.35
C VAL A 36 -7.82 -8.07 3.07
N HIS A 37 -8.75 -7.26 2.58
CA HIS A 37 -9.13 -7.28 1.15
C HIS A 37 -7.89 -6.88 0.32
N GLU A 38 -6.98 -7.83 0.16
CA GLU A 38 -5.91 -7.84 -0.82
C GLU A 38 -6.35 -8.85 -1.88
N VAL A 39 -6.24 -8.48 -3.15
CA VAL A 39 -6.53 -9.39 -4.25
C VAL A 39 -5.30 -9.47 -5.12
N THR A 40 -4.77 -10.68 -5.26
CA THR A 40 -3.59 -10.93 -6.08
C THR A 40 -4.00 -11.51 -7.43
N LEU A 41 -3.56 -10.83 -8.50
CA LEU A 41 -3.70 -11.27 -9.89
C LEU A 41 -2.32 -11.54 -10.47
N HIS A 42 -2.11 -12.74 -11.00
CA HIS A 42 -0.91 -13.03 -11.80
C HIS A 42 -1.23 -12.77 -13.27
N LEU A 43 -0.44 -11.92 -13.90
CA LEU A 43 -0.60 -11.50 -15.29
C LEU A 43 0.59 -12.06 -16.09
N ALA A 44 0.31 -12.94 -17.05
CA ALA A 44 1.30 -13.29 -18.06
C ALA A 44 1.30 -12.18 -19.11
N VAL A 45 2.40 -11.43 -19.22
CA VAL A 45 2.47 -10.21 -20.03
C VAL A 45 3.64 -10.20 -20.99
N GLU A 46 3.50 -9.46 -22.08
CA GLU A 46 4.60 -9.11 -22.97
C GLU A 46 5.44 -7.96 -22.38
N GLY A 47 6.74 -7.91 -22.71
CA GLY A 47 7.68 -6.96 -22.11
C GLY A 47 7.32 -5.48 -22.26
N ALA A 48 6.59 -5.11 -23.32
CA ALA A 48 6.12 -3.73 -23.53
C ALA A 48 5.07 -3.31 -22.49
N PHE A 49 4.23 -4.23 -22.02
CA PHE A 49 3.21 -3.93 -21.01
C PHE A 49 3.84 -3.58 -19.66
N ALA A 50 4.92 -4.26 -19.28
CA ALA A 50 5.63 -3.97 -18.03
C ALA A 50 6.16 -2.53 -17.97
N GLN A 51 6.43 -1.90 -19.13
CA GLN A 51 6.84 -0.50 -19.22
C GLN A 51 5.64 0.47 -19.23
N GLY A 52 4.49 0.05 -19.77
CA GLY A 52 3.28 0.86 -19.89
C GLY A 52 2.27 0.71 -18.74
N VAL A 53 2.47 -0.26 -17.83
CA VAL A 53 1.50 -0.62 -16.78
C VAL A 53 1.10 0.57 -15.90
N GLY A 54 2.00 1.52 -15.65
CA GLY A 54 1.70 2.69 -14.83
C GLY A 54 0.67 3.62 -15.46
N ALA A 55 0.80 3.91 -16.76
CA ALA A 55 -0.17 4.71 -17.50
C ALA A 55 -1.49 3.95 -17.70
N TRP A 56 -1.42 2.63 -17.89
CA TRP A 56 -2.59 1.78 -17.99
C TRP A 56 -3.39 1.76 -16.67
N ALA A 57 -2.70 1.58 -15.54
CA ALA A 57 -3.31 1.46 -14.22
C ALA A 57 -3.86 2.78 -13.69
N SER A 58 -3.22 3.91 -14.00
CA SER A 58 -3.71 5.24 -13.59
C SER A 58 -5.03 5.64 -14.26
N ALA A 59 -5.37 5.02 -15.39
CA ALA A 59 -6.61 5.24 -16.11
C ALA A 59 -7.76 4.31 -15.67
N LEU A 60 -7.53 3.44 -14.67
CA LEU A 60 -8.59 2.63 -14.08
C LEU A 60 -9.53 3.51 -13.22
N PRO A 61 -10.84 3.24 -13.21
CA PRO A 61 -11.78 3.97 -12.36
C PRO A 61 -11.51 3.70 -10.88
N ASP A 62 -11.86 4.65 -10.01
CA ASP A 62 -11.80 4.51 -8.55
C ASP A 62 -10.42 4.20 -7.95
N VAL A 63 -9.35 4.33 -8.73
CA VAL A 63 -7.97 4.17 -8.26
C VAL A 63 -7.49 5.42 -7.52
N ILE A 64 -7.09 5.24 -6.26
CA ILE A 64 -6.54 6.31 -5.41
C ILE A 64 -5.01 6.20 -5.25
N TYR A 65 -4.43 5.06 -5.65
CA TYR A 65 -2.99 4.83 -5.70
C TYR A 65 -2.65 3.82 -6.80
N SER A 66 -1.57 4.07 -7.52
CA SER A 66 -1.01 3.17 -8.53
C SER A 66 0.51 3.33 -8.50
N GLY A 67 1.26 2.24 -8.32
CA GLY A 67 2.72 2.33 -8.31
C GLY A 67 3.45 0.99 -8.34
N PRO A 68 4.75 1.01 -8.68
CA PRO A 68 5.58 -0.20 -8.78
C PRO A 68 5.91 -0.78 -7.41
N GLU A 69 6.07 -2.10 -7.36
CA GLU A 69 6.45 -2.89 -6.19
C GLU A 69 7.33 -4.08 -6.59
N PRO A 70 8.06 -4.74 -5.66
CA PRO A 70 8.88 -5.91 -5.99
C PRO A 70 8.13 -7.05 -6.66
N HIS A 71 6.81 -7.16 -6.42
CA HIS A 71 5.97 -8.18 -7.05
C HIS A 71 5.44 -7.77 -8.44
N GLY A 72 5.64 -6.52 -8.86
CA GLY A 72 5.11 -5.98 -10.11
C GLY A 72 4.47 -4.61 -9.87
N TRP A 73 3.15 -4.57 -9.74
CA TRP A 73 2.41 -3.33 -9.62
C TRP A 73 1.31 -3.42 -8.55
N THR A 74 1.11 -2.35 -7.78
CA THR A 74 0.02 -2.25 -6.80
C THR A 74 -0.94 -1.14 -7.17
N VAL A 75 -2.22 -1.42 -7.04
CA VAL A 75 -3.32 -0.46 -7.14
C VAL A 75 -4.12 -0.47 -5.84
N ILE A 76 -4.47 0.70 -5.31
CA ILE A 76 -5.43 0.81 -4.20
C ILE A 76 -6.65 1.55 -4.71
N THR A 77 -7.81 1.00 -4.41
CA THR A 77 -9.12 1.53 -4.80
C THR A 77 -9.74 2.37 -3.69
N ALA A 78 -10.69 3.23 -4.04
CA ALA A 78 -11.35 4.16 -3.10
C ALA A 78 -12.09 3.45 -1.95
N ASP A 79 -12.52 2.20 -2.15
CA ASP A 79 -13.12 1.35 -1.12
C ASP A 79 -12.08 0.71 -0.18
N GLY A 80 -10.77 0.92 -0.43
CA GLY A 80 -9.67 0.40 0.35
C GLY A 80 -9.17 -0.98 -0.09
N VAL A 81 -9.67 -1.56 -1.18
CA VAL A 81 -9.11 -2.84 -1.64
C VAL A 81 -7.74 -2.60 -2.27
N GLU A 82 -6.75 -3.39 -1.85
CA GLU A 82 -5.41 -3.41 -2.42
C GLU A 82 -5.33 -4.52 -3.48
N TRP A 83 -4.90 -4.18 -4.68
CA TRP A 83 -4.82 -5.06 -5.83
C TRP A 83 -3.36 -5.21 -6.23
N ARG A 84 -2.86 -6.44 -6.16
CA ARG A 84 -1.48 -6.78 -6.54
C ARG A 84 -1.50 -7.41 -7.91
N LEU A 85 -0.89 -6.72 -8.87
CA LEU A 85 -0.73 -7.18 -10.24
C LEU A 85 0.69 -7.76 -10.38
N CYS A 86 0.80 -9.07 -10.22
CA CYS A 86 2.04 -9.80 -10.35
C CYS A 86 2.37 -9.98 -11.84
N LEU A 87 3.34 -9.21 -12.34
CA LEU A 87 3.71 -9.24 -13.75
C LEU A 87 4.72 -10.37 -13.99
N CYS A 88 4.27 -11.44 -14.65
CA CYS A 88 5.07 -12.59 -15.04
C CYS A 88 5.47 -12.47 -16.51
N ALA A 89 6.75 -12.69 -16.83
CA ALA A 89 7.15 -12.95 -18.21
C ALA A 89 6.44 -14.22 -18.67
N GLY A 90 5.91 -14.26 -19.90
CA GLY A 90 4.81 -15.14 -20.34
C GLY A 90 4.82 -16.66 -20.01
N ALA A 91 5.90 -17.25 -19.52
CA ALA A 91 5.98 -18.65 -19.05
C ALA A 91 6.05 -18.82 -17.51
N ASP A 92 6.28 -17.75 -16.75
CA ASP A 92 6.67 -17.80 -15.32
C ASP A 92 5.47 -17.71 -14.35
N VAL A 93 4.32 -18.26 -14.74
CA VAL A 93 3.13 -18.24 -13.87
C VAL A 93 3.23 -19.36 -12.82
N PRO A 94 2.94 -19.09 -11.53
CA PRO A 94 2.90 -20.12 -10.49
C PRO A 94 1.95 -21.28 -10.84
N ALA A 95 2.37 -22.51 -10.54
CA ALA A 95 1.55 -23.70 -10.74
C ALA A 95 0.36 -23.73 -9.75
N GLY A 96 -0.77 -24.31 -10.17
CA GLY A 96 -1.94 -24.53 -9.32
C GLY A 96 -2.95 -23.37 -9.28
N LEU A 97 -2.75 -22.31 -10.06
CA LEU A 97 -3.71 -21.21 -10.18
C LEU A 97 -4.73 -21.46 -11.29
N GLU A 98 -6.01 -21.16 -11.04
CA GLU A 98 -7.05 -21.23 -12.07
C GLU A 98 -7.04 -19.98 -12.97
N PRO A 99 -6.98 -20.13 -14.30
CA PRO A 99 -7.04 -19.00 -15.22
C PRO A 99 -8.44 -18.39 -15.29
N VAL A 100 -8.53 -17.06 -15.22
CA VAL A 100 -9.73 -16.29 -15.57
C VAL A 100 -9.88 -16.16 -17.10
N PHE A 101 -8.74 -16.07 -17.79
CA PHE A 101 -8.60 -16.28 -19.23
C PHE A 101 -7.14 -16.59 -19.56
N ASP A 102 -6.90 -17.35 -20.63
CA ASP A 102 -5.57 -17.65 -21.16
C ASP A 102 -5.62 -17.70 -22.69
N ARG A 103 -4.86 -16.82 -23.35
CA ARG A 103 -4.73 -16.74 -24.81
C ARG A 103 -3.57 -17.56 -25.35
N ARG A 104 -2.75 -18.10 -24.46
CA ARG A 104 -1.65 -18.97 -24.83
C ARG A 104 -2.30 -20.30 -25.18
N GLU A 105 -2.42 -20.60 -26.47
CA GLU A 105 -2.90 -21.91 -26.92
C GLU A 105 -2.12 -23.02 -26.20
N PRO A 106 -2.72 -24.22 -25.98
CA PRO A 106 -1.98 -25.38 -25.50
C PRO A 106 -1.06 -25.86 -26.63
N ARG A 107 0.05 -25.17 -26.85
CA ARG A 107 1.14 -25.67 -27.68
C ARG A 107 1.84 -26.76 -26.89
N GLY A 108 1.42 -28.00 -27.14
CA GLY A 108 2.22 -29.18 -26.82
C GLY A 108 3.61 -29.03 -27.42
N GLY A 109 4.58 -28.70 -26.58
CA GLY A 109 5.98 -28.51 -26.95
C GLY A 109 6.82 -28.45 -25.68
N PRO A 110 7.99 -29.09 -25.65
CA PRO A 110 8.71 -29.38 -24.42
C PRO A 110 9.18 -28.12 -23.70
N ALA A 111 9.06 -28.13 -22.37
CA ALA A 111 9.47 -27.06 -21.47
C ALA A 111 10.91 -26.60 -21.77
N ALA A 112 11.05 -25.31 -22.09
CA ALA A 112 12.36 -24.66 -22.18
C ALA A 112 12.98 -24.54 -20.78
N PRO A 113 14.31 -24.61 -20.65
CA PRO A 113 14.99 -24.59 -19.36
C PRO A 113 14.93 -23.19 -18.73
N PRO A 114 15.01 -23.08 -17.39
CA PRO A 114 14.93 -21.80 -16.71
C PRO A 114 16.21 -21.00 -16.98
N LYS A 115 16.08 -19.76 -17.46
CA LYS A 115 17.21 -18.84 -17.53
C LYS A 115 16.87 -17.44 -17.02
N ALA A 116 17.63 -17.09 -15.99
CA ALA A 116 18.01 -15.75 -15.52
C ALA A 116 16.90 -14.84 -15.01
N ALA A 117 16.69 -14.91 -13.69
CA ALA A 117 16.34 -13.73 -12.90
C ALA A 117 17.41 -12.65 -13.13
N GLY A 118 17.00 -11.49 -13.63
CA GLY A 118 17.91 -10.38 -13.79
C GLY A 118 17.32 -9.20 -14.54
N ALA A 119 16.68 -8.29 -13.80
CA ALA A 119 16.83 -6.85 -14.02
C ALA A 119 16.44 -6.10 -12.75
N ALA A 120 17.35 -6.10 -11.77
CA ALA A 120 17.42 -5.00 -10.82
C ALA A 120 17.78 -3.74 -11.62
N GLN A 121 16.84 -2.81 -11.77
CA GLN A 121 17.16 -1.46 -12.21
C GLN A 121 17.63 -0.66 -10.99
N GLY A 122 18.89 -0.87 -10.63
CA GLY A 122 19.68 0.04 -9.81
C GLY A 122 20.17 1.20 -10.67
N GLY A 123 19.32 2.21 -10.84
CA GLY A 123 19.76 3.55 -11.19
C GLY A 123 19.47 4.45 -9.99
N ALA A 124 20.49 5.12 -9.45
CA ALA A 124 20.29 6.20 -8.49
C ALA A 124 19.67 7.40 -9.23
N ALA A 125 18.39 7.25 -9.60
CA ALA A 125 17.54 8.36 -9.98
C ALA A 125 17.23 9.14 -8.71
N VAL A 126 17.37 10.47 -8.79
CA VAL A 126 16.79 11.41 -7.83
C VAL A 126 15.39 10.89 -7.47
N PRO A 127 15.06 10.69 -6.19
CA PRO A 127 13.76 10.15 -5.82
C PRO A 127 12.66 11.01 -6.43
N ASP A 128 11.84 10.42 -7.29
CA ASP A 128 10.62 11.05 -7.76
C ASP A 128 9.76 11.34 -6.53
N LEU A 129 9.59 12.63 -6.21
CA LEU A 129 8.86 13.07 -5.03
C LEU A 129 7.43 12.50 -5.03
N ALA A 130 6.77 12.41 -6.18
CA ALA A 130 5.41 11.87 -6.28
C ALA A 130 5.40 10.38 -5.91
N ALA A 131 6.36 9.60 -6.40
CA ALA A 131 6.52 8.20 -6.04
C ALA A 131 6.82 8.01 -4.55
N LEU A 132 7.68 8.86 -3.96
CA LEU A 132 7.98 8.84 -2.53
C LEU A 132 6.74 9.14 -1.67
N VAL A 133 5.97 10.18 -2.04
CA VAL A 133 4.72 10.53 -1.36
C VAL A 133 3.73 9.37 -1.43
N GLY A 134 3.56 8.78 -2.61
CA GLY A 134 2.68 7.62 -2.81
C GLY A 134 3.09 6.43 -1.96
N ALA A 135 4.39 6.09 -1.95
CA ALA A 135 4.92 4.97 -1.19
C ALA A 135 4.73 5.15 0.33
N PHE A 136 4.98 6.36 0.85
CA PHE A 136 4.73 6.67 2.26
C PHE A 136 3.27 6.43 2.66
N TRP A 137 2.31 7.00 1.92
CA TRP A 137 0.91 6.87 2.27
C TRP A 137 0.35 5.46 2.05
N ARG A 138 0.84 4.74 1.04
CA ARG A 138 0.54 3.32 0.84
C ARG A 138 1.02 2.48 2.03
N ASP A 139 2.25 2.68 2.48
CA ASP A 139 2.81 1.89 3.58
C ASP A 139 2.17 2.29 4.92
N LEU A 140 1.80 3.56 5.11
CA LEU A 140 1.02 3.99 6.28
C LEU A 140 -0.40 3.40 6.25
N TYR A 141 -1.01 3.31 5.07
CA TYR A 141 -2.29 2.64 4.88
C TYR A 141 -2.23 1.16 5.30
N ARG A 142 -1.21 0.44 4.84
CA ARG A 142 -0.94 -0.95 5.25
C ARG A 142 -0.66 -1.08 6.74
N ALA A 143 0.09 -0.15 7.33
CA ALA A 143 0.33 -0.10 8.77
C ALA A 143 -0.99 0.03 9.55
N GLY A 144 -1.85 0.97 9.17
CA GLY A 144 -3.14 1.17 9.85
C GLY A 144 -4.03 -0.07 9.83
N ARG A 145 -4.11 -0.76 8.67
CA ARG A 145 -4.83 -2.04 8.56
C ARG A 145 -4.22 -3.14 9.43
N ALA A 146 -2.90 -3.24 9.46
CA ALA A 146 -2.23 -4.23 10.31
C ALA A 146 -2.49 -3.96 11.80
N ILE A 147 -2.49 -2.69 12.22
CA ILE A 147 -2.83 -2.30 13.60
C ILE A 147 -4.28 -2.67 13.93
N ARG A 148 -5.22 -2.36 13.04
CA ARG A 148 -6.64 -2.71 13.22
C ARG A 148 -6.85 -4.21 13.37
N ALA A 149 -6.14 -5.00 12.55
CA ALA A 149 -6.18 -6.46 12.59
C ALA A 149 -5.36 -7.06 13.75
N GLY A 150 -4.81 -6.26 14.67
CA GLY A 150 -4.00 -6.76 15.79
C GLY A 150 -2.66 -7.39 15.40
N ARG A 151 -2.21 -7.25 14.14
CA ARG A 151 -0.95 -7.80 13.61
C ARG A 151 0.21 -6.86 13.90
N THR A 152 0.63 -6.81 15.17
CA THR A 152 1.61 -5.84 15.68
C THR A 152 2.96 -5.90 14.98
N LEU A 153 3.48 -7.08 14.62
CA LEU A 153 4.75 -7.21 13.89
C LEU A 153 4.64 -6.68 12.46
N THR A 154 3.57 -7.01 11.74
CA THR A 154 3.30 -6.50 10.40
C THR A 154 3.12 -4.98 10.42
N ALA A 155 2.41 -4.45 11.41
CA ALA A 155 2.28 -3.00 11.62
C ALA A 155 3.62 -2.33 11.87
N HIS A 156 4.47 -2.92 12.71
CA HIS A 156 5.81 -2.40 13.01
C HIS A 156 6.69 -2.38 11.76
N HIS A 157 6.66 -3.44 10.95
CA HIS A 157 7.37 -3.48 9.67
C HIS A 157 6.99 -2.30 8.76
N TRP A 158 5.69 -2.07 8.56
CA TRP A 158 5.24 -0.97 7.71
C TRP A 158 5.54 0.42 8.29
N LEU A 159 5.44 0.60 9.60
CA LEU A 159 5.83 1.85 10.26
C LEU A 159 7.34 2.10 10.14
N PHE A 160 8.16 1.06 10.22
CA PHE A 160 9.60 1.15 10.00
C PHE A 160 9.92 1.57 8.56
N THR A 161 9.19 1.03 7.57
CA THR A 161 9.26 1.44 6.17
C THR A 161 8.84 2.91 5.99
N CYS A 162 7.77 3.36 6.65
CA CYS A 162 7.37 4.78 6.67
C CYS A 162 8.47 5.69 7.22
N GLY A 163 9.19 5.25 8.26
CA GLY A 163 10.37 5.93 8.77
C GLY A 163 11.49 6.07 7.73
N GLY A 164 11.71 5.01 6.92
CA GLY A 164 12.63 5.05 5.79
C GLY A 164 12.24 6.10 4.74
N HIS A 165 10.96 6.17 4.36
CA HIS A 165 10.48 7.18 3.41
C HIS A 165 10.61 8.61 3.95
N LEU A 166 10.40 8.81 5.26
CA LEU A 166 10.63 10.09 5.91
C LEU A 166 12.11 10.50 5.86
N ILE A 167 13.03 9.54 6.06
CA ILE A 167 14.47 9.76 5.89
C ILE A 167 14.80 10.17 4.45
N ASP A 168 14.23 9.50 3.46
CA ASP A 168 14.42 9.85 2.06
C ASP A 168 13.92 11.26 1.73
N LEU A 169 12.81 11.68 2.34
CA LEU A 169 12.31 13.04 2.19
C LEU A 169 13.26 14.08 2.83
N TYR A 170 13.80 13.80 4.02
CA TYR A 170 14.79 14.68 4.64
C TYR A 170 16.10 14.72 3.85
N ARG A 171 16.53 13.61 3.25
CA ARG A 171 17.68 13.58 2.34
C ARG A 171 17.47 14.48 1.15
N LEU A 172 16.32 14.37 0.47
CA LEU A 172 15.95 15.28 -0.61
C LEU A 172 16.01 16.76 -0.18
N ALA A 173 15.66 17.07 1.07
CA ALA A 173 15.66 18.44 1.57
C ALA A 173 17.04 18.95 2.01
N LEU A 174 17.88 18.09 2.60
CA LEU A 174 19.17 18.46 3.21
C LEU A 174 20.35 18.26 2.25
N GLN A 175 20.34 17.19 1.47
CA GLN A 175 21.40 16.79 0.56
C GLN A 175 20.84 16.02 -0.65
N PRO A 176 20.27 16.72 -1.65
CA PRO A 176 19.58 16.11 -2.79
C PRO A 176 20.43 15.09 -3.58
N ASP A 177 21.75 15.29 -3.61
CA ASP A 177 22.70 14.44 -4.33
C ASP A 177 23.28 13.31 -3.47
N SER A 178 22.80 13.14 -2.22
CA SER A 178 23.27 12.07 -1.35
C SER A 178 22.92 10.70 -1.94
N PRO A 179 23.91 9.79 -2.10
CA PRO A 179 23.58 8.41 -2.40
C PRO A 179 22.86 7.75 -1.22
N GLY A 180 22.02 6.76 -1.49
CA GLY A 180 21.32 5.95 -0.48
C GLY A 180 19.80 6.06 -0.52
N ARG A 181 19.13 5.10 0.13
CA ARG A 181 17.68 5.07 0.33
C ARG A 181 17.32 4.53 1.71
N GLY A 182 16.21 4.99 2.25
CA GLY A 182 15.74 4.69 3.60
C GLY A 182 16.85 4.78 4.63
N TRP A 183 17.00 3.73 5.43
CA TRP A 183 17.95 3.67 6.54
C TRP A 183 19.43 3.53 6.14
N VAL A 184 19.73 3.13 4.90
CA VAL A 184 21.10 2.80 4.47
C VAL A 184 21.93 4.07 4.38
N GLY A 185 22.93 4.25 5.25
CA GLY A 185 23.81 5.43 5.32
C GLY A 185 23.10 6.69 5.83
N ALA A 186 22.07 6.55 6.67
CA ALA A 186 21.31 7.70 7.19
C ALA A 186 22.12 8.53 8.20
N ASP A 187 22.97 7.87 8.97
CA ASP A 187 23.90 8.48 9.91
C ASP A 187 24.96 9.38 9.23
N GLU A 188 25.22 9.16 7.95
CA GLU A 188 26.20 9.92 7.16
C GLU A 188 25.64 11.25 6.62
N VAL A 189 24.31 11.47 6.65
CA VAL A 189 23.67 12.67 6.10
C VAL A 189 23.74 13.83 7.09
N PRO A 190 24.47 14.93 6.78
CA PRO A 190 24.63 16.04 7.71
C PRO A 190 23.28 16.66 8.12
N GLY A 191 23.07 16.80 9.43
CA GLY A 191 21.86 17.41 9.99
C GLY A 191 20.63 16.48 10.08
N LEU A 192 20.67 15.28 9.50
CA LEU A 192 19.54 14.35 9.50
C LEU A 192 19.17 13.89 10.92
N ALA A 193 20.14 13.51 11.73
CA ALA A 193 19.90 13.10 13.13
C ALA A 193 19.13 14.17 13.93
N ARG A 194 19.51 15.45 13.75
CA ARG A 194 18.83 16.58 14.39
C ARG A 194 17.41 16.77 13.85
N ALA A 195 17.21 16.59 12.55
CA ALA A 195 15.89 16.70 11.92
C ALA A 195 14.93 15.58 12.36
N LEU A 196 15.44 14.38 12.64
CA LEU A 196 14.66 13.23 13.09
C LEU A 196 14.38 13.21 14.60
N GLU A 197 15.09 14.00 15.40
CA GLU A 197 14.93 13.99 16.86
C GLU A 197 13.47 14.14 17.34
N PRO A 198 12.61 15.00 16.74
CA PRO A 198 11.19 15.11 17.14
C PRO A 198 10.38 13.82 16.92
N VAL A 199 10.77 13.00 15.96
CA VAL A 199 10.08 11.75 15.60
C VAL A 199 10.78 10.49 16.10
N ARG A 200 11.99 10.62 16.65
CA ARG A 200 12.83 9.50 17.09
C ARG A 200 12.12 8.49 17.98
N PRO A 201 11.32 8.88 19.01
CA PRO A 201 10.60 7.91 19.83
C PRO A 201 9.56 7.07 19.07
N PHE A 202 9.10 7.55 17.92
CA PHE A 202 8.06 6.92 17.11
C PHE A 202 8.63 6.01 16.01
N LEU A 203 9.89 6.20 15.63
CA LEU A 203 10.60 5.31 14.70
C LEU A 203 10.83 3.91 15.30
N SER A 204 10.85 3.80 16.63
CA SER A 204 11.00 2.55 17.38
C SER A 204 9.80 2.31 18.31
N ALA A 205 8.58 2.52 17.81
CA ALA A 205 7.37 2.36 18.62
C ALA A 205 7.22 0.94 19.16
N ALA A 206 6.72 0.82 20.40
CA ALA A 206 6.43 -0.47 21.03
C ALA A 206 5.44 -1.30 20.19
N LEU A 207 5.52 -2.64 20.31
CA LEU A 207 4.65 -3.59 19.62
C LEU A 207 3.25 -3.68 20.25
N GLU A 208 2.60 -2.53 20.35
CA GLU A 208 1.30 -2.36 20.99
C GLU A 208 0.44 -1.41 20.14
N GLY A 209 -0.80 -1.80 19.84
CA GLY A 209 -1.63 -1.08 18.86
C GLY A 209 -1.91 0.40 19.18
N ARG A 210 -1.93 0.79 20.46
CA ARG A 210 -2.06 2.21 20.85
C ARG A 210 -0.79 3.00 20.56
N SER A 211 0.36 2.44 20.94
CA SER A 211 1.68 3.00 20.69
C SER A 211 1.97 3.10 19.18
N GLN A 212 1.60 2.09 18.41
CA GLN A 212 1.74 2.05 16.95
C GLN A 212 0.83 3.07 16.25
N ARG A 213 -0.43 3.24 16.70
CA ARG A 213 -1.30 4.32 16.18
C ARG A 213 -0.73 5.70 16.43
N ARG A 214 -0.26 5.96 17.66
CA ARG A 214 0.39 7.23 17.99
C ARG A 214 1.62 7.48 17.11
N ALA A 215 2.43 6.46 16.87
CA ALA A 215 3.58 6.54 15.99
C ALA A 215 3.18 6.84 14.54
N ALA A 216 2.16 6.16 14.01
CA ALA A 216 1.62 6.39 12.68
C ALA A 216 1.21 7.87 12.48
N HIS A 217 0.44 8.44 13.43
CA HIS A 217 0.04 9.84 13.38
C HIS A 217 1.24 10.79 13.43
N LYS A 218 2.24 10.51 14.26
CA LYS A 218 3.42 11.38 14.42
C LYS A 218 4.35 11.33 13.22
N LEU A 219 4.53 10.16 12.60
CA LEU A 219 5.26 10.02 11.35
C LEU A 219 4.53 10.74 10.21
N ALA A 220 3.20 10.60 10.13
CA ALA A 220 2.38 11.30 9.14
C ALA A 220 2.46 12.82 9.29
N GLU A 221 2.35 13.35 10.50
CA GLU A 221 2.48 14.79 10.79
C GLU A 221 3.84 15.33 10.35
N ALA A 222 4.93 14.64 10.68
CA ALA A 222 6.28 15.05 10.29
C ALA A 222 6.49 14.97 8.77
N PHE A 223 5.96 13.93 8.13
CA PHE A 223 6.01 13.79 6.67
C PHE A 223 5.21 14.91 5.98
N GLU A 224 3.98 15.17 6.42
CA GLU A 224 3.12 16.25 5.89
C GLU A 224 3.79 17.62 6.04
N GLY A 225 4.41 17.89 7.20
CA GLY A 225 5.09 19.17 7.48
C GLY A 225 6.21 19.49 6.49
N LEU A 226 6.88 18.48 5.92
CA LEU A 226 7.94 18.67 4.94
C LEU A 226 7.44 18.56 3.49
N VAL A 227 6.53 17.62 3.21
CA VAL A 227 6.15 17.28 1.84
C VAL A 227 5.13 18.26 1.25
N LEU A 228 4.20 18.79 2.06
CA LEU A 228 3.14 19.68 1.55
C LEU A 228 3.71 20.98 0.94
N PRO A 229 4.64 21.69 1.61
CA PRO A 229 5.27 22.86 1.00
C PRO A 229 6.06 22.52 -0.26
N LEU A 230 6.69 21.34 -0.31
CA LEU A 230 7.46 20.88 -1.48
C LEU A 230 6.54 20.61 -2.69
N CYS A 231 5.43 19.89 -2.49
CA CYS A 231 4.44 19.65 -3.54
C CYS A 231 3.87 20.96 -4.07
N GLN A 232 3.50 21.89 -3.19
CA GLN A 232 3.00 23.21 -3.58
C GLN A 232 4.01 23.99 -4.42
N ARG A 233 5.27 24.04 -3.98
CA ARG A 233 6.35 24.74 -4.69
C ARG A 233 6.64 24.14 -6.07
N LEU A 234 6.50 22.83 -6.22
CA LEU A 234 6.79 22.10 -7.45
C LEU A 234 5.56 21.90 -8.34
N GLY A 235 4.37 22.37 -7.94
CA GLY A 235 3.13 22.17 -8.68
C GLY A 235 2.69 20.70 -8.79
N LEU A 236 3.12 19.85 -7.85
CA LEU A 236 2.79 18.43 -7.84
C LEU A 236 1.47 18.19 -7.10
N ALA A 237 0.64 17.30 -7.66
CA ALA A 237 -0.58 16.86 -7.01
C ALA A 237 -0.25 16.02 -5.78
N TYR A 238 -0.87 16.35 -4.65
CA TYR A 238 -0.74 15.60 -3.40
C TYR A 238 -1.85 14.53 -3.32
N PRO A 239 -1.55 13.25 -2.99
CA PRO A 239 -2.50 12.14 -3.10
C PRO A 239 -3.51 12.13 -1.94
N MET A 240 -4.45 13.08 -1.96
CA MET A 240 -5.37 13.32 -0.84
C MET A 240 -6.31 12.16 -0.57
N ALA A 241 -6.73 11.43 -1.61
CA ALA A 241 -7.58 10.26 -1.46
C ALA A 241 -6.87 9.13 -0.69
N LEU A 242 -5.62 8.81 -1.06
CA LEU A 242 -4.81 7.81 -0.36
C LEU A 242 -4.49 8.23 1.07
N ARG A 243 -4.11 9.49 1.28
CA ARG A 243 -3.89 10.06 2.62
C ARG A 243 -5.11 9.91 3.51
N THR A 244 -6.30 10.24 2.99
CA THR A 244 -7.57 10.10 3.71
C THR A 244 -7.83 8.64 4.08
N GLN A 245 -7.58 7.72 3.15
CA GLN A 245 -7.76 6.29 3.38
C GLN A 245 -6.78 5.74 4.43
N ALA A 246 -5.54 6.21 4.45
CA ALA A 246 -4.54 5.86 5.46
C ALA A 246 -4.97 6.30 6.87
N PHE A 247 -5.53 7.50 7.03
CA PHE A 247 -6.04 7.93 8.34
C PHE A 247 -7.29 7.16 8.75
N ARG A 248 -8.21 6.92 7.81
CA ARG A 248 -9.38 6.08 8.07
C ARG A 248 -9.01 4.68 8.52
N SER A 249 -7.89 4.10 8.07
CA SER A 249 -7.44 2.78 8.53
C SER A 249 -6.85 2.78 9.94
N LEU A 250 -6.43 3.94 10.46
CA LEU A 250 -5.92 4.11 11.82
C LEU A 250 -7.03 4.33 12.86
N GLU A 251 -8.21 4.78 12.44
CA GLU A 251 -9.35 4.96 13.33
C GLU A 251 -9.79 3.61 13.93
N PRO A 252 -10.11 3.55 15.23
CA PRO A 252 -10.73 2.36 15.81
C PRO A 252 -12.07 2.08 15.11
N GLU A 253 -12.43 0.82 14.96
CA GLU A 253 -13.78 0.50 14.47
C GLU A 253 -14.82 1.08 15.44
N PRO A 254 -15.91 1.68 14.92
CA PRO A 254 -17.02 2.06 15.77
C PRO A 254 -17.48 0.81 16.50
N THR A 255 -17.45 0.86 17.83
CA THR A 255 -18.06 -0.20 18.63
C THR A 255 -19.54 -0.19 18.27
N PRO A 256 -20.13 -1.33 17.85
CA PRO A 256 -21.57 -1.35 17.61
C PRO A 256 -22.25 -0.91 18.89
N ASP A 257 -23.11 0.10 18.79
CA ASP A 257 -23.88 0.63 19.91
C ASP A 257 -24.50 -0.54 20.66
N VAL A 258 -23.96 -0.85 21.84
CA VAL A 258 -24.64 -1.74 22.77
C VAL A 258 -25.87 -0.96 23.18
N PRO A 259 -27.11 -1.42 22.87
CA PRO A 259 -28.29 -0.74 23.35
C PRO A 259 -28.22 -0.77 24.88
N GLY A 260 -28.02 0.40 25.48
CA GLY A 260 -27.99 0.54 26.92
C GLY A 260 -29.27 -0.04 27.51
N PRO A 261 -29.21 -0.64 28.72
CA PRO A 261 -30.41 -1.14 29.37
C PRO A 261 -31.39 0.01 29.50
N GLY A 262 -32.59 -0.17 28.93
CA GLY A 262 -33.62 0.84 28.86
C GLY A 262 -33.82 1.50 30.22
N SER A 263 -33.62 2.82 30.25
CA SER A 263 -34.15 3.68 31.30
C SER A 263 -35.66 3.79 31.06
N GLY A 264 -36.36 2.69 31.35
CA GLY A 264 -37.81 2.64 31.48
C GLY A 264 -38.16 3.20 32.85
N ALA A 265 -38.88 4.30 32.84
CA ALA A 265 -39.39 5.01 34.00
C ALA A 265 -40.16 4.08 34.97
N ASP A 266 -40.11 4.41 36.26
CA ASP A 266 -41.36 4.64 36.97
C ASP A 266 -41.22 5.76 38.02
N PRO A 267 -42.14 6.74 38.05
CA PRO A 267 -42.13 7.85 38.99
C PRO A 267 -43.06 7.58 40.18
N GLY A 268 -42.53 7.79 41.38
CA GLY A 268 -43.32 8.20 42.55
C GLY A 268 -43.90 7.08 43.43
N SER A 269 -43.40 7.00 44.67
CA SER A 269 -44.29 7.08 45.82
C SER A 269 -43.53 7.55 47.06
N ARG A 270 -43.98 8.68 47.62
CA ARG A 270 -43.63 9.16 48.96
C ARG A 270 -44.17 8.17 50.01
N ALA A 271 -43.42 7.91 51.06
CA ALA A 271 -43.74 8.38 52.42
C ALA A 271 -42.76 7.82 53.45
N LYS A 272 -42.23 8.73 54.27
CA LYS A 272 -41.60 8.54 55.58
C LYS A 272 -42.67 8.22 56.64
N PRO A 273 -42.36 7.68 57.83
CA PRO A 273 -41.44 8.27 58.83
C PRO A 273 -40.04 7.65 58.86
#